data_AF-A0AAN8JKU3-F1
#
_entry.id   AF-A0AAN8JKU3-F1
#
_cell.length_a   1.000
_cell.length_b   1.000
_cell.length_c   1.000
_cell.angle_alpha   90.00
_cell.angle_beta   90.00
_cell.angle_gamma   90.00
#
_symmetry.space_group_name_H-M   'P 1'
#
loop_
_entity.id
_entity.type
_entity.pdbx_description
1 polymer ?
#
loop_
_entity_poly.entity_id
_entity_poly.type
_entity_poly.pdbx_seq_one_letter_code
_entity_poly.pdbx_strand_id
1 'polypeptide(L)'
;MDKDLIDFLRERNLPEENITRIIDEKIDAHIILLMEDSSLETYIPLYGDRIAVNNFCSEKTTYRGNNKESLIDKLKKRLGKVDSSYKDGASSSILLGNKRAEKTTRKIELARMHKEGDHSKHGRVQTGGGVRNIELPKTSTMKEILDESLDLFFSGR
;
A
#
# COMPACT_ATOMS: atom_id res chain seq x y z
N MET A 1 -18.79 20.78 -16.35
CA MET A 1 -17.61 21.39 -15.72
C MET A 1 -17.73 21.24 -14.21
N ASP A 2 -16.61 21.00 -13.52
CA ASP A 2 -16.58 20.77 -12.07
C ASP A 2 -16.82 22.09 -11.32
N LYS A 3 -18.04 22.31 -10.81
CA LYS A 3 -18.42 23.56 -10.11
C LYS A 3 -17.51 23.83 -8.92
N ASP A 4 -17.23 22.79 -8.12
CA ASP A 4 -16.36 22.92 -6.94
C ASP A 4 -14.93 23.38 -7.28
N LEU A 5 -14.42 23.04 -8.47
CA LEU A 5 -13.09 23.50 -8.90
C LEU A 5 -13.11 24.99 -9.23
N ILE A 6 -14.14 25.46 -9.94
CA ILE A 6 -14.29 26.88 -10.26
C ILE A 6 -14.45 27.70 -8.99
N ASP A 7 -15.26 27.23 -8.05
CA ASP A 7 -15.48 27.90 -6.77
C ASP A 7 -14.17 27.99 -5.98
N PHE A 8 -13.38 26.91 -5.93
CA PHE A 8 -12.06 26.92 -5.30
C PHE A 8 -11.08 27.90 -5.95
N LEU A 9 -11.05 27.99 -7.29
CA LEU A 9 -10.18 28.94 -7.99
C LEU A 9 -10.58 30.40 -7.71
N ARG A 10 -11.88 30.67 -7.54
CA ARG A 10 -12.38 31.99 -7.14
C ARG A 10 -12.03 32.35 -5.70
N GLU A 11 -12.12 31.40 -4.77
CA GLU A 11 -11.70 31.61 -3.37
C GLU A 11 -10.21 31.96 -3.27
N ARG A 12 -9.38 31.47 -4.20
CA ARG A 12 -7.97 31.82 -4.33
C ARG A 12 -7.71 33.15 -5.02
N ASN A 13 -8.75 33.86 -5.44
CA ASN A 13 -8.67 35.13 -6.18
C ASN A 13 -7.90 34.99 -7.50
N LEU A 14 -8.04 33.85 -8.19
CA LEU A 14 -7.49 33.71 -9.52
C LEU A 14 -8.24 34.66 -10.49
N PRO A 15 -7.55 35.38 -11.39
CA PRO A 15 -8.22 36.26 -12.35
C PRO A 15 -9.31 35.53 -13.15
N GLU A 16 -10.49 36.13 -13.29
CA GLU A 16 -11.62 35.52 -14.03
C GLU A 16 -11.27 35.23 -15.49
N GLU A 17 -10.34 35.97 -16.09
CA GLU A 17 -9.80 35.69 -17.44
C GLU A 17 -9.16 34.29 -17.49
N ASN A 18 -8.38 33.92 -16.48
CA ASN A 18 -7.72 32.63 -16.39
C ASN A 18 -8.72 31.50 -16.13
N ILE A 19 -9.72 31.76 -15.28
CA ILE A 19 -10.82 30.81 -15.01
C ILE A 19 -11.63 30.58 -16.29
N THR A 20 -11.90 31.63 -17.07
CA THR A 20 -12.61 31.52 -18.35
C THR A 20 -11.81 30.68 -19.35
N ARG A 21 -10.49 30.86 -19.44
CA ARG A 21 -9.62 30.01 -20.27
C ARG A 21 -9.65 28.54 -19.85
N ILE A 22 -9.60 28.26 -18.54
CA ILE A 22 -9.76 26.91 -17.99
C ILE A 22 -11.12 26.33 -18.42
N ILE A 23 -12.18 27.14 -18.41
CA ILE A 23 -13.54 26.77 -18.83
C ILE A 23 -13.61 26.43 -20.32
N ASP A 24 -13.13 27.34 -21.16
CA ASP A 24 -13.19 27.23 -22.61
C ASP A 24 -12.36 26.05 -23.13
N GLU A 25 -11.18 25.83 -22.54
CA GLU A 25 -10.28 24.72 -22.89
C GLU A 25 -10.71 23.39 -22.23
N LYS A 26 -11.81 23.38 -21.46
CA LYS A 26 -12.37 22.21 -20.78
C LYS A 26 -11.37 21.52 -19.85
N ILE A 27 -10.52 22.30 -19.20
CA ILE A 27 -9.55 21.79 -18.23
C ILE A 27 -10.29 21.42 -16.94
N ASP A 28 -10.37 20.13 -16.64
CA ASP A 28 -10.96 19.60 -15.42
C ASP A 28 -9.90 19.17 -14.39
N ALA A 29 -10.36 18.75 -13.21
CA ALA A 29 -9.48 18.34 -12.12
C ALA A 29 -8.57 17.15 -12.49
N HIS A 30 -8.98 16.28 -13.42
CA HIS A 30 -8.15 15.18 -13.87
C HIS A 30 -7.06 15.65 -14.83
N ILE A 31 -7.41 16.54 -15.77
CA ILE A 31 -6.45 17.15 -16.69
C ILE A 31 -5.38 17.93 -15.94
N ILE A 32 -5.76 18.72 -14.92
CA ILE A 32 -4.82 19.48 -14.09
C ILE A 32 -3.73 18.57 -13.50
N LEU A 33 -4.08 17.38 -13.03
CA LEU A 33 -3.13 16.42 -12.44
C LEU A 33 -2.20 15.76 -13.47
N LEU A 34 -2.53 15.85 -14.76
CA LEU A 34 -1.73 15.33 -15.87
C LEU A 34 -0.85 16.40 -16.52
N MET A 35 -1.10 17.68 -16.25
CA MET A 35 -0.36 18.79 -16.82
C MET A 35 1.01 18.93 -16.16
N GLU A 36 2.01 19.31 -16.96
CA GLU A 36 3.30 19.76 -16.45
C GLU A 36 3.17 21.15 -15.79
N ASP A 37 4.01 21.42 -14.77
CA ASP A 37 3.94 22.69 -14.01
C ASP A 37 4.08 23.93 -14.92
N SER A 38 4.92 23.85 -15.95
CA SER A 38 5.12 24.90 -16.96
C SER A 38 3.85 25.22 -17.75
N SER A 39 3.04 24.21 -18.04
CA SER A 39 1.76 24.38 -18.74
C SER A 39 0.71 24.94 -17.79
N LEU A 40 0.68 24.44 -16.54
CA LEU A 40 -0.23 24.90 -15.51
C LEU A 40 0.02 26.37 -15.14
N GLU A 41 1.28 26.83 -15.17
CA GLU A 41 1.67 28.21 -14.94
C GLU A 41 1.00 29.22 -15.88
N THR A 42 0.66 28.82 -17.11
CA THR A 42 -0.04 29.71 -18.05
C THR A 42 -1.48 30.02 -17.67
N TYR A 43 -2.07 29.23 -16.77
CA TYR A 43 -3.41 29.43 -16.22
C TYR A 43 -3.36 29.86 -14.75
N ILE A 44 -2.37 29.38 -13.99
CA ILE A 44 -2.22 29.63 -12.55
C ILE A 44 -0.78 30.14 -12.31
N PRO A 45 -0.54 31.46 -12.41
CA PRO A 45 0.80 32.02 -12.41
C PRO A 45 1.54 31.86 -11.07
N LEU A 46 0.80 31.88 -9.95
CA LEU A 46 1.39 31.78 -8.63
C LEU A 46 1.66 30.31 -8.27
N TYR A 47 2.93 29.99 -8.00
CA TYR A 47 3.37 28.63 -7.67
C TYR A 47 2.63 28.02 -6.47
N GLY A 48 2.36 28.82 -5.43
CA GLY A 48 1.61 28.35 -4.25
C GLY A 48 0.19 27.93 -4.58
N ASP A 49 -0.47 28.62 -5.50
CA ASP A 49 -1.81 28.25 -5.96
C ASP A 49 -1.78 27.03 -6.87
N ARG A 50 -0.73 26.86 -7.69
CA ARG A 50 -0.53 25.61 -8.46
C ARG A 50 -0.45 24.39 -7.55
N ILE A 51 0.34 24.47 -6.48
CA ILE A 51 0.44 23.39 -5.48
C ILE A 51 -0.93 23.13 -4.85
N ALA A 52 -1.61 24.18 -4.42
CA ALA A 52 -2.88 24.04 -3.75
C ALA A 52 -3.99 23.46 -4.65
N VAL A 53 -4.05 23.89 -5.91
CA VAL A 53 -4.99 23.39 -6.91
C VAL A 53 -4.68 21.93 -7.24
N ASN A 54 -3.41 21.55 -7.37
CA ASN A 54 -3.00 20.15 -7.52
C ASN A 54 -3.43 19.28 -6.33
N ASN A 55 -3.25 19.77 -5.09
CA ASN A 55 -3.71 19.05 -3.90
C ASN A 55 -5.24 18.92 -3.86
N PHE A 56 -5.97 20.01 -4.13
CA PHE A 56 -7.43 20.00 -4.21
C PHE A 56 -7.94 18.98 -5.23
N CYS A 57 -7.35 18.96 -6.43
CA CYS A 57 -7.70 18.01 -7.48
C CYS A 57 -7.34 16.57 -7.09
N SER A 58 -6.20 16.37 -6.44
CA SER A 58 -5.76 15.07 -5.94
C SER A 58 -6.75 14.52 -4.92
N GLU A 59 -7.12 15.29 -3.91
CA GLU A 59 -8.09 14.88 -2.88
C GLU A 59 -9.45 14.54 -3.47
N LYS A 60 -9.93 15.33 -4.44
CA LYS A 60 -11.21 15.08 -5.12
C LYS A 60 -11.19 13.81 -5.99
N THR A 61 -10.06 13.50 -6.63
CA THR A 61 -9.91 12.28 -7.44
C THR A 61 -9.71 11.02 -6.58
N THR A 62 -9.00 11.09 -5.45
CA THR A 62 -8.97 9.98 -4.48
C THR A 62 -10.33 9.72 -3.87
N TYR A 63 -11.11 10.76 -3.57
CA TYR A 63 -12.46 10.62 -3.03
C TYR A 63 -13.43 9.97 -4.02
N ARG A 64 -13.29 10.23 -5.32
CA ARG A 64 -14.12 9.61 -6.36
C ARG A 64 -13.64 8.21 -6.79
N GLY A 65 -12.36 7.90 -6.63
CA GLY A 65 -11.75 6.68 -7.18
C GLY A 65 -11.38 5.60 -6.16
N ASN A 66 -11.35 5.88 -4.86
CA ASN A 66 -10.94 4.88 -3.87
C ASN A 66 -11.59 5.15 -2.51
N ASN A 67 -12.67 4.42 -2.21
CA ASN A 67 -13.08 4.05 -0.85
C ASN A 67 -12.02 3.13 -0.19
N LYS A 68 -10.74 3.46 -0.31
CA LYS A 68 -9.66 2.82 0.43
C LYS A 68 -9.62 3.50 1.78
N GLU A 69 -10.44 2.99 2.69
CA GLU A 69 -10.30 3.27 4.12
C GLU A 69 -8.81 3.25 4.48
N SER A 70 -8.34 4.33 5.13
CA SER A 70 -6.97 4.42 5.60
C SER A 70 -6.69 3.21 6.50
N LEU A 71 -5.43 2.77 6.56
CA LEU A 71 -5.02 1.72 7.50
C LEU A 71 -5.43 2.09 8.94
N ILE A 72 -5.41 3.39 9.26
CA ILE A 72 -5.86 3.94 10.54
C ILE A 72 -7.36 3.74 10.73
N ASP A 73 -8.18 3.98 9.71
CA ASP A 73 -9.64 3.78 9.79
C ASP A 73 -9.99 2.30 9.95
N LYS A 74 -9.27 1.42 9.24
CA LYS A 74 -9.37 -0.03 9.41
C LYS A 74 -8.98 -0.46 10.84
N LEU A 75 -7.98 0.19 11.43
CA LEU A 75 -7.56 -0.07 12.80
C LEU A 75 -8.64 0.38 13.79
N LYS A 76 -9.16 1.61 13.64
CA LYS A 76 -10.24 2.16 14.48
C LYS A 76 -11.48 1.29 14.45
N LYS A 77 -11.89 0.80 13.26
CA LYS A 77 -13.02 -0.14 13.12
C LYS A 77 -12.79 -1.49 13.83
N ARG A 78 -11.55 -1.97 13.90
CA ARG A 78 -11.21 -3.21 14.62
C ARG A 78 -11.18 -3.01 16.13
N LEU A 79 -10.66 -1.87 16.60
CA LEU A 79 -10.60 -1.52 18.02
C LEU A 79 -11.99 -1.18 18.59
N GLY A 80 -12.80 -0.41 17.86
CA GLY A 80 -14.15 -0.01 18.30
C GLY A 80 -15.20 -1.13 18.32
N LYS A 81 -14.89 -2.31 17.77
CA LYS A 81 -15.76 -3.51 17.85
C LYS A 81 -15.59 -4.30 19.14
N VAL A 82 -14.62 -3.97 20.00
CA VAL A 82 -14.36 -4.72 21.24
C VAL A 82 -15.29 -4.29 22.38
N ASP A 83 -15.92 -3.12 22.32
CA ASP A 83 -16.63 -2.52 23.47
C ASP A 83 -18.17 -2.56 23.43
N SER A 84 -18.80 -3.25 22.47
CA SER A 84 -20.27 -3.23 22.37
C SER A 84 -20.99 -4.58 22.50
N SER A 85 -20.35 -5.60 23.09
CA SER A 85 -21.03 -6.88 23.39
C SER A 85 -20.86 -7.37 24.84
N TYR A 86 -20.51 -6.49 25.77
CA TYR A 86 -20.58 -6.80 27.21
C TYR A 86 -21.86 -6.23 27.80
N LYS A 87 -22.98 -6.92 27.54
CA LYS A 87 -24.12 -6.94 28.45
C LYS A 87 -24.46 -8.38 28.80
N ASP A 88 -24.34 -8.64 30.10
CA ASP A 88 -25.01 -9.65 30.90
C ASP A 88 -24.86 -11.12 30.48
N GLY A 89 -24.07 -11.86 31.26
CA GLY A 89 -24.11 -13.31 31.28
C GLY A 89 -22.74 -13.93 31.45
N ALA A 90 -22.53 -14.58 32.59
CA ALA A 90 -21.33 -15.35 32.89
C ALA A 90 -20.93 -16.28 31.74
N SER A 91 -19.75 -16.07 31.20
CA SER A 91 -18.96 -17.14 30.64
C SER A 91 -17.50 -16.77 30.86
N SER A 92 -16.82 -17.56 31.67
CA SER A 92 -15.38 -17.65 31.67
C SER A 92 -14.94 -17.77 30.20
N SER A 93 -14.49 -16.67 29.61
CA SER A 93 -13.79 -16.73 28.33
C SER A 93 -12.52 -17.50 28.62
N ILE A 94 -12.59 -18.82 28.48
CA ILE A 94 -11.45 -19.69 28.32
C ILE A 94 -10.55 -18.91 27.38
N LEU A 95 -9.38 -18.50 27.88
CA LEU A 95 -8.32 -17.97 27.04
C LEU A 95 -8.07 -19.06 26.02
N LEU A 96 -8.75 -18.98 24.87
CA LEU A 96 -8.57 -19.89 23.76
C LEU A 96 -7.08 -19.82 23.51
N GLY A 97 -6.38 -20.90 23.87
CA GLY A 97 -4.94 -20.93 23.93
C GLY A 97 -4.35 -20.40 22.64
N ASN A 98 -3.08 -20.00 22.67
CA ASN A 98 -2.43 -19.44 21.49
C ASN A 98 -2.59 -20.43 20.31
N LYS A 99 -3.49 -20.13 19.37
CA LYS A 99 -3.78 -20.98 18.19
C LYS A 99 -2.54 -21.26 17.35
N ARG A 100 -1.47 -20.47 17.51
CA ARG A 100 -0.15 -20.73 16.88
C ARG A 100 0.64 -21.83 17.58
N ALA A 101 0.45 -22.04 18.88
CA ALA A 101 1.04 -23.14 19.63
C ALA A 101 0.47 -24.49 19.18
N GLU A 102 -0.83 -24.53 18.86
CA GLU A 102 -1.54 -25.72 18.34
C GLU A 102 -1.09 -26.14 16.93
N LYS A 103 -0.48 -25.24 16.14
CA LYS A 103 0.00 -25.60 14.80
C LYS A 103 1.10 -26.65 14.90
N THR A 104 0.95 -27.73 14.15
CA THR A 104 1.97 -28.78 14.03
C THR A 104 3.06 -28.43 13.01
N THR A 105 2.85 -27.38 12.21
CA THR A 105 3.75 -26.91 11.15
C THR A 105 4.41 -25.58 11.49
N ARG A 106 5.52 -25.29 10.82
CA ARG A 106 6.24 -24.01 10.82
C ARG A 106 6.57 -23.60 9.39
N LYS A 107 6.51 -22.29 9.12
CA LYS A 107 7.03 -21.72 7.88
C LYS A 107 8.50 -21.38 8.08
N ILE A 108 9.34 -21.80 7.15
CA ILE A 108 10.76 -21.46 7.13
C ILE A 108 11.13 -20.86 5.78
N GLU A 109 12.03 -19.90 5.81
CA GLU A 109 12.63 -19.31 4.63
C GLU A 109 13.97 -19.98 4.38
N LEU A 110 14.17 -20.47 3.16
CA LEU A 110 15.42 -21.07 2.72
C LEU A 110 15.96 -20.23 1.56
N ALA A 111 17.26 -20.03 1.54
CA ALA A 111 17.91 -19.26 0.50
C ALA A 111 19.20 -19.92 0.04
N ARG A 112 19.44 -19.88 -1.27
CA ARG A 112 20.73 -20.26 -1.82
C ARG A 112 21.70 -19.10 -1.65
N MET A 113 22.76 -19.31 -0.88
CA MET A 113 23.81 -18.31 -0.67
C MET A 113 24.95 -18.49 -1.68
N HIS A 114 25.44 -17.38 -2.22
CA HIS A 114 26.65 -17.29 -3.04
C HIS A 114 27.71 -16.54 -2.25
N LYS A 115 28.93 -17.08 -2.18
CA LYS A 115 30.07 -16.43 -1.54
C LYS A 115 30.75 -15.52 -2.56
N GLU A 116 30.92 -14.26 -2.22
CA GLU A 116 31.63 -13.25 -3.01
C GLU A 116 32.66 -12.57 -2.08
N GLY A 117 33.92 -12.99 -2.19
CA GLY A 117 34.96 -12.62 -1.23
C GLY A 117 34.64 -13.13 0.19
N ASP A 118 34.69 -12.22 1.17
CA ASP A 118 34.36 -12.52 2.57
C ASP A 118 32.87 -12.40 2.91
N HIS A 119 32.04 -11.98 1.94
CA HIS A 119 30.60 -11.80 2.16
C HIS A 119 29.80 -12.92 1.49
N SER A 120 28.71 -13.33 2.16
CA SER A 120 27.72 -14.23 1.57
C SER A 120 26.50 -13.41 1.14
N LYS A 121 26.11 -13.53 -0.13
CA LYS A 121 24.95 -12.85 -0.70
C LYS A 121 23.89 -13.86 -1.10
N HIS A 122 22.60 -13.51 -0.94
CA HIS A 122 21.52 -14.30 -1.51
C HIS A 122 21.66 -14.38 -3.03
N GLY A 123 21.58 -15.57 -3.61
CA GLY A 123 21.65 -15.78 -5.04
C GLY A 123 20.46 -15.13 -5.73
N ARG A 124 20.66 -14.04 -6.48
CA ARG A 124 19.62 -13.53 -7.38
C ARG A 124 19.58 -14.39 -8.62
N VAL A 125 18.66 -15.35 -8.69
CA VAL A 125 18.30 -15.97 -9.97
C VAL A 125 17.46 -14.95 -10.74
N GLN A 126 17.83 -14.65 -11.99
CA GLN A 126 17.19 -13.63 -12.85
C GLN A 126 15.66 -13.79 -12.98
N THR A 127 15.13 -14.99 -12.75
CA THR A 127 13.71 -15.35 -12.85
C THR A 127 13.00 -15.48 -11.49
N GLY A 128 13.58 -15.00 -10.39
CA GLY A 128 12.95 -15.04 -9.07
C GLY A 128 12.93 -16.46 -8.48
N GLY A 129 14.05 -16.87 -7.87
CA GLY A 129 14.17 -18.22 -7.30
C GLY A 129 15.24 -18.41 -6.23
N GLY A 130 15.89 -17.34 -5.79
CA GLY A 130 16.99 -17.41 -4.81
C GLY A 130 16.59 -17.71 -3.38
N VAL A 131 15.31 -17.47 -3.07
CA VAL A 131 14.71 -17.61 -1.76
C VAL A 131 13.37 -18.33 -1.92
N ARG A 132 13.09 -19.29 -1.04
CA ARG A 132 11.87 -20.10 -1.03
C ARG A 132 11.30 -20.16 0.37
N ASN A 133 9.99 -19.98 0.47
CA ASN A 133 9.25 -20.17 1.72
C ASN A 133 8.57 -21.54 1.67
N ILE A 134 8.92 -22.42 2.61
CA ILE A 134 8.32 -23.75 2.73
C ILE A 134 7.65 -23.93 4.09
N GLU A 135 6.67 -24.82 4.16
CA GLU A 135 5.97 -25.16 5.41
C GLU A 135 6.26 -26.62 5.76
N LEU A 136 6.90 -26.84 6.90
CA LEU A 136 7.32 -28.16 7.37
C LEU A 136 6.77 -28.46 8.77
N PRO A 137 6.61 -29.74 9.13
CA PRO A 137 6.33 -30.12 10.51
C PRO A 137 7.35 -29.52 11.51
N LYS A 138 6.88 -29.13 12.69
CA LYS A 138 7.76 -28.67 13.79
C LYS A 138 8.72 -29.76 14.27
N THR A 139 8.34 -31.02 14.05
CA THR A 139 9.14 -32.21 14.37
C THR A 139 10.26 -32.47 13.35
N SER A 140 10.27 -31.78 12.21
CA SER A 140 11.28 -32.02 11.16
C SER A 140 12.68 -31.68 11.62
N THR A 141 13.59 -32.62 11.39
CA THR A 141 14.99 -32.52 11.76
C THR A 141 15.77 -31.63 10.80
N MET A 142 16.97 -31.18 11.20
CA MET A 142 17.86 -30.42 10.31
C MET A 142 18.23 -31.22 9.05
N LYS A 143 18.34 -32.55 9.16
CA LYS A 143 18.62 -33.43 8.03
C LYS A 143 17.51 -33.38 6.99
N GLU A 144 16.25 -33.55 7.40
CA GLU A 144 15.10 -33.46 6.49
C GLU A 144 15.01 -32.08 5.83
N ILE A 145 15.28 -31.00 6.58
CA ILE A 145 15.30 -29.65 6.02
C ILE A 145 16.40 -29.50 4.97
N LEU A 146 17.58 -30.08 5.21
CA LEU A 146 18.69 -30.05 4.24
C LEU A 146 18.36 -30.87 3.00
N ASP A 147 17.78 -32.05 3.14
CA ASP A 147 17.38 -32.90 2.01
C ASP A 147 16.34 -32.17 1.13
N GLU A 148 15.32 -31.57 1.76
CA GLU A 148 14.33 -30.72 1.08
C GLU A 148 14.98 -29.51 0.40
N SER A 149 15.96 -28.87 1.05
CA SER A 149 16.70 -27.73 0.49
C SER A 149 17.52 -28.13 -0.73
N LEU A 150 18.15 -29.31 -0.68
CA LEU A 150 18.96 -29.83 -1.77
C LEU A 150 18.10 -30.10 -3.01
N ASP A 151 16.96 -30.76 -2.82
CA ASP A 151 16.01 -30.99 -3.90
C ASP A 151 15.47 -29.66 -4.47
N LEU A 152 15.09 -28.73 -3.60
CA LEU A 152 14.48 -27.46 -4.01
C LEU A 152 15.42 -26.53 -4.80
N PHE A 153 16.71 -26.50 -4.46
CA PHE A 153 17.68 -25.59 -5.09
C PHE A 153 18.61 -26.27 -6.11
N PHE A 154 18.67 -27.61 -6.12
CA PHE A 154 19.62 -28.37 -6.94
C PHE A 154 19.01 -29.60 -7.66
N SER A 155 17.69 -29.75 -7.69
CA SER A 155 17.03 -30.77 -8.53
C SER A 155 17.44 -30.63 -10.01
N GLY A 156 17.84 -31.75 -10.63
CA GLY A 156 18.31 -31.80 -12.01
C GLY A 156 19.84 -31.77 -12.19
N ARG A 157 20.63 -32.06 -11.15
CA ARG A 157 22.04 -32.48 -11.28
C ARG A 157 22.20 -33.98 -11.15
#